data_AF-A0A5J4Z9U5-F1
#
_entry.id   AF-A0A5J4Z9U5-F1
#
_cell.length_a   1.000
_cell.length_b   1.000
_cell.length_c   1.000
_cell.angle_alpha   90.00
_cell.angle_beta   90.00
_cell.angle_gamma   90.00
#
_symmetry.space_group_name_H-M   'P 1'
#
loop_
_entity.id
_entity.type
_entity.pdbx_description
1 polymer ?
#
loop_
_entity_poly.entity_id
_entity_poly.type
_entity_poly.pdbx_seq_one_letter_code
_entity_poly.pdbx_strand_id
1 'polypeptide(L)'
;MASYYVWLGSNLTYISNIFRRQIPDILRYNPAVPNQDSIRAGSRINYITQPDDTYGKVARVVFANLTTVDWVIRVNVYDPTQIPSFVPINVTANCSCSDGHLSKDYRLFVTYPLRPSENLSSVAAESGVPAELLQRFNPGSDFGAGTGPVFVPARGKLL
;
A
#
# COMPACT_ATOMS: atom_id res chain seq x y z
N MET A 1 -10.72 -4.82 8.03
CA MET A 1 -10.07 -5.93 7.30
C MET A 1 -8.99 -5.37 6.39
N ALA A 2 -7.83 -6.03 6.33
CA ALA A 2 -6.67 -5.60 5.58
C ALA A 2 -6.88 -5.80 4.06
N SER A 3 -6.64 -4.72 3.31
CA SER A 3 -6.73 -4.72 1.85
C SER A 3 -5.46 -4.08 1.27
N TYR A 4 -4.69 -4.85 0.52
CA TYR A 4 -3.49 -4.41 -0.17
C TYR A 4 -3.84 -3.58 -1.40
N TYR A 5 -3.20 -2.43 -1.57
CA TYR A 5 -3.39 -1.56 -2.72
C TYR A 5 -2.50 -2.00 -3.89
N VAL A 6 -3.11 -2.24 -5.05
CA VAL A 6 -2.37 -2.65 -6.24
C VAL A 6 -1.75 -1.42 -6.89
N TRP A 7 -0.43 -1.30 -6.82
CA TRP A 7 0.31 -0.25 -7.50
C TRP A 7 0.40 -0.48 -9.02
N LEU A 8 0.68 0.60 -9.75
CA LEU A 8 0.96 0.53 -11.18
C LEU A 8 2.17 -0.38 -11.44
N GLY A 9 2.10 -1.19 -12.50
CA GLY A 9 3.14 -2.18 -12.83
C GLY A 9 3.18 -3.42 -11.93
N SER A 10 2.35 -3.51 -10.88
CA SER A 10 2.23 -4.73 -10.08
C SER A 10 1.48 -5.83 -10.84
N ASN A 11 1.69 -7.08 -10.42
CA ASN A 11 0.96 -8.23 -10.95
C ASN A 11 0.65 -9.24 -9.83
N LEU A 12 -0.24 -10.19 -10.10
CA LEU A 12 -0.68 -11.14 -9.10
C LEU A 12 0.41 -12.15 -8.71
N THR A 13 1.41 -12.39 -9.57
CA THR A 13 2.59 -13.20 -9.25
C THR A 13 3.42 -12.57 -8.13
N TYR A 14 3.71 -11.27 -8.24
CA TYR A 14 4.39 -10.52 -7.19
C TYR A 14 3.60 -10.54 -5.88
N ILE A 15 2.29 -10.27 -5.96
CA ILE A 15 1.39 -10.25 -4.80
C ILE A 15 1.33 -11.65 -4.14
N SER A 16 1.25 -12.71 -4.94
CA SER A 16 1.32 -14.10 -4.49
C SER A 16 2.57 -14.39 -3.67
N ASN A 17 3.72 -13.88 -4.12
CA ASN A 17 4.99 -14.07 -3.42
C ASN A 17 5.03 -13.34 -2.07
N ILE A 18 4.60 -12.08 -2.01
CA ILE A 18 4.60 -11.32 -0.74
C ILE A 18 3.52 -11.84 0.22
N PHE A 19 2.38 -12.31 -0.30
CA PHE A 19 1.33 -12.93 0.49
C PHE A 19 1.71 -14.35 0.94
N ARG A 20 2.73 -14.97 0.34
CA ARG A 20 3.05 -16.40 0.47
C ARG A 20 1.82 -17.28 0.27
N ARG A 21 1.03 -16.97 -0.75
CA ARG A 21 -0.25 -17.64 -1.01
C ARG A 21 -0.42 -17.90 -2.48
N GLN A 22 -0.89 -19.11 -2.83
CA GLN A 22 -1.11 -19.46 -4.23
C GLN A 22 -2.18 -18.56 -4.86
N ILE A 23 -1.98 -18.22 -6.13
CA ILE A 23 -2.89 -17.38 -6.91
C ILE A 23 -4.36 -17.85 -6.85
N PRO A 24 -4.69 -19.15 -7.02
CA PRO A 24 -6.08 -19.62 -6.93
C PRO A 24 -6.73 -19.30 -5.59
N ASP A 25 -5.96 -19.41 -4.50
CA ASP A 25 -6.46 -19.06 -3.17
C ASP A 25 -6.62 -17.56 -2.99
N ILE A 26 -5.77 -16.72 -3.59
CA ILE A 26 -5.96 -15.26 -3.55
C ILE A 26 -7.25 -14.87 -4.29
N LEU A 27 -7.48 -15.43 -5.48
CA LEU A 27 -8.68 -15.16 -6.29
C LEU A 27 -9.96 -15.56 -5.56
N ARG A 28 -9.95 -16.65 -4.76
CA ARG A 28 -11.10 -17.09 -3.96
C ARG A 28 -11.62 -16.03 -2.98
N TYR A 29 -10.77 -15.14 -2.48
CA TYR A 29 -11.16 -14.05 -1.55
C TYR A 29 -11.34 -12.71 -2.25
N ASN A 30 -11.16 -12.66 -3.58
CA ASN A 30 -11.18 -11.45 -4.39
C ASN A 30 -12.00 -11.67 -5.68
N PRO A 31 -13.32 -11.93 -5.58
CA PRO A 31 -14.16 -12.29 -6.72
C PRO A 31 -14.28 -11.19 -7.78
N ALA A 32 -13.94 -9.95 -7.44
CA ALA A 32 -13.86 -8.84 -8.41
C ALA A 32 -12.67 -8.97 -9.38
N VAL A 33 -11.71 -9.87 -9.10
CA VAL A 33 -10.57 -10.18 -9.97
C VAL A 33 -10.86 -11.52 -10.66
N PRO A 34 -11.30 -11.53 -11.93
CA PRO A 34 -11.78 -12.76 -12.58
C PRO A 34 -10.66 -13.77 -12.88
N ASN A 35 -9.44 -13.30 -13.09
CA ASN A 35 -8.24 -14.13 -13.29
C ASN A 35 -6.97 -13.33 -12.95
N GLN A 36 -5.83 -14.01 -12.93
CA GLN A 36 -4.53 -13.43 -12.55
C GLN A 36 -4.06 -12.26 -13.43
N ASP A 37 -4.53 -12.20 -14.68
CA ASP A 37 -4.15 -11.20 -15.67
C ASP A 37 -5.08 -9.97 -15.65
N SER A 38 -6.15 -10.02 -14.85
CA SER A 38 -7.18 -8.96 -14.78
C SER A 38 -7.01 -8.02 -13.58
N ILE A 39 -5.87 -8.09 -12.90
CA ILE A 39 -5.60 -7.18 -11.78
C ILE A 39 -5.37 -5.75 -12.30
N ARG A 40 -6.03 -4.77 -11.68
CA ARG A 40 -5.97 -3.37 -12.09
C ARG A 40 -5.22 -2.56 -11.05
N ALA A 41 -4.29 -1.72 -11.49
CA ALA A 41 -3.72 -0.70 -10.62
C ALA A 41 -4.84 0.18 -10.03
N GLY A 42 -4.70 0.55 -8.75
CA GLY A 42 -5.73 1.27 -8.02
C GLY A 42 -6.79 0.37 -7.36
N SER A 43 -6.87 -0.92 -7.74
CA SER A 43 -7.76 -1.87 -7.05
C SER A 43 -7.16 -2.34 -5.73
N ARG A 44 -7.94 -3.12 -4.98
CA ARG A 44 -7.56 -3.66 -3.68
C ARG A 44 -7.66 -5.19 -3.69
N ILE A 45 -6.70 -5.85 -3.04
CA ILE A 45 -6.69 -7.29 -2.82
C ILE A 45 -6.77 -7.55 -1.32
N ASN A 46 -7.75 -8.33 -0.90
CA ASN A 46 -7.91 -8.75 0.48
C ASN A 46 -6.75 -9.64 0.92
N TYR A 47 -6.19 -9.31 2.08
CA TYR A 47 -5.13 -10.09 2.71
C TYR A 47 -5.71 -10.99 3.83
N ILE A 48 -5.21 -12.21 3.88
CA ILE A 48 -5.55 -13.22 4.89
C ILE A 48 -4.23 -13.80 5.41
N THR A 49 -4.11 -13.96 6.72
CA THR A 49 -2.87 -14.44 7.34
C THR A 49 -2.48 -15.82 6.84
N GLN A 50 -1.18 -16.09 6.77
CA GLN A 50 -0.60 -17.39 6.44
C GLN A 50 0.08 -18.01 7.68
N PRO A 51 0.42 -19.31 7.64
CA PRO A 51 1.35 -19.89 8.60
C PRO A 51 2.63 -19.05 8.72
N ASP A 52 3.10 -18.90 9.96
CA ASP A 52 4.30 -18.14 10.35
C ASP A 52 4.23 -16.63 10.07
N ASP A 53 3.03 -16.09 9.84
CA ASP A 53 2.85 -14.65 9.83
C ASP A 53 3.13 -14.03 11.18
N THR A 54 3.83 -12.90 11.15
CA THR A 54 4.03 -12.02 12.28
C THR A 54 3.51 -10.63 11.93
N TYR A 55 3.14 -9.82 12.93
CA TYR A 55 2.79 -8.42 12.69
C TYR A 55 3.95 -7.65 12.02
N GLY A 56 5.19 -8.05 12.30
CA GLY A 56 6.39 -7.56 11.63
C GLY A 56 6.38 -7.81 10.12
N LYS A 57 6.14 -9.07 9.70
CA LYS A 57 6.05 -9.43 8.27
C LYS A 57 4.88 -8.70 7.60
N VAL A 58 3.71 -8.65 8.24
CA VAL A 58 2.53 -7.97 7.69
C VAL A 58 2.83 -6.49 7.46
N ALA A 59 3.36 -5.78 8.45
CA ALA A 59 3.65 -4.36 8.33
C ALA A 59 4.75 -4.06 7.29
N ARG A 60 5.88 -4.77 7.36
CA ARG A 60 7.09 -4.42 6.62
C ARG A 60 7.15 -5.00 5.22
N VAL A 61 6.63 -6.22 5.03
CA VAL A 61 6.71 -6.95 3.76
C VAL A 61 5.40 -6.85 3.00
N VAL A 62 4.29 -7.27 3.62
CA VAL A 62 2.99 -7.32 2.93
C VAL A 62 2.49 -5.91 2.63
N PHE A 63 2.58 -5.00 3.60
CA PHE A 63 2.12 -3.61 3.46
C PHE A 63 3.27 -2.62 3.22
N ALA A 64 4.46 -3.10 2.85
CA ALA A 64 5.59 -2.28 2.40
C ALA A 64 5.89 -1.04 3.28
N ASN A 65 5.86 -1.21 4.61
CA ASN A 65 6.07 -0.13 5.58
C ASN A 65 5.03 1.02 5.55
N LEU A 66 3.85 0.81 4.98
CA LEU A 66 2.73 1.77 5.05
C LEU A 66 2.08 1.84 6.44
N THR A 67 2.39 0.89 7.31
CA THR A 67 1.97 0.81 8.71
C THR A 67 3.17 0.44 9.57
N THR A 68 3.08 0.68 10.88
CA THR A 68 4.06 0.16 11.84
C THR A 68 3.54 -1.11 12.51
N VAL A 69 4.46 -1.90 13.08
CA VAL A 69 4.12 -3.11 13.84
C VAL A 69 3.18 -2.77 15.01
N ASP A 70 3.49 -1.71 15.75
CA ASP A 70 2.67 -1.25 16.88
C ASP A 70 1.25 -0.87 16.45
N TRP A 71 1.09 -0.27 15.27
CA TRP A 71 -0.23 0.04 14.72
C TRP A 71 -1.01 -1.21 14.39
N VAL A 72 -0.38 -2.21 13.76
CA VAL A 72 -1.06 -3.48 13.46
C VAL A 72 -1.42 -4.21 14.77
N ILE A 73 -0.54 -4.25 15.77
CA ILE A 73 -0.84 -4.84 17.09
C ILE A 73 -2.07 -4.17 17.71
N ARG A 74 -2.10 -2.83 17.77
CA ARG A 74 -3.16 -2.08 18.46
C ARG A 74 -4.57 -2.28 17.89
N VAL A 75 -4.69 -2.61 16.60
CA VAL A 75 -5.98 -2.73 15.91
C VAL A 75 -6.44 -4.18 15.71
N ASN A 76 -5.72 -5.13 16.30
CA ASN A 76 -6.05 -6.55 16.27
C ASN A 76 -6.19 -7.12 17.68
N VAL A 77 -6.98 -8.19 17.79
CA VAL A 77 -7.27 -8.87 19.06
C VAL A 77 -6.37 -10.09 19.29
N TYR A 78 -5.53 -10.45 18.32
CA TYR A 78 -4.69 -11.65 18.41
C TYR A 78 -3.41 -11.37 19.19
N ASP A 79 -2.95 -12.39 19.92
CA ASP A 79 -1.67 -12.37 20.62
C ASP A 79 -0.52 -12.04 19.63
N PRO A 80 0.33 -11.05 19.93
CA PRO A 80 1.47 -10.69 19.07
C PRO A 80 2.48 -11.80 18.80
N THR A 81 2.52 -12.81 19.66
CA THR A 81 3.41 -13.98 19.52
C THR A 81 2.73 -15.15 18.81
N GLN A 82 1.40 -15.12 18.67
CA GLN A 82 0.62 -16.24 18.13
C GLN A 82 -0.54 -15.75 17.26
N ILE A 83 -0.21 -15.28 16.06
CA ILE A 83 -1.22 -14.90 15.06
C ILE A 83 -1.82 -16.17 14.44
N PRO A 84 -3.15 -16.37 14.46
CA PRO A 84 -3.78 -17.51 13.82
C PRO A 84 -3.54 -17.51 12.30
N SER A 85 -3.44 -18.69 11.71
CA SER A 85 -3.35 -18.82 10.25
C SER A 85 -4.73 -18.74 9.60
N PHE A 86 -4.77 -18.22 8.37
CA PHE A 86 -5.97 -18.16 7.52
C PHE A 86 -7.12 -17.32 8.07
N VAL A 87 -6.82 -16.29 8.87
CA VAL A 87 -7.81 -15.36 9.41
C VAL A 87 -7.65 -13.95 8.82
N PRO A 88 -8.72 -13.15 8.79
CA PRO A 88 -8.59 -11.73 8.50
C PRO A 88 -7.79 -11.04 9.60
N ILE A 89 -6.97 -10.09 9.18
CA ILE A 89 -6.22 -9.16 10.04
C ILE A 89 -6.63 -7.73 9.69
N ASN A 90 -6.55 -6.82 10.64
CA ASN A 90 -6.75 -5.39 10.42
C ASN A 90 -5.41 -4.71 10.20
N VAL A 91 -5.33 -3.85 9.19
CA VAL A 91 -4.18 -3.00 8.92
C VAL A 91 -4.68 -1.59 8.67
N THR A 92 -4.06 -0.63 9.34
CA THR A 92 -4.35 0.79 9.18
C THR A 92 -3.12 1.45 8.58
N ALA A 93 -3.27 2.06 7.40
CA ALA A 93 -2.24 2.90 6.82
C ALA A 93 -2.54 4.37 7.14
N ASN A 94 -1.50 5.16 7.39
CA ASN A 94 -1.69 6.60 7.55
C ASN A 94 -2.17 7.20 6.23
N CYS A 95 -3.14 8.10 6.29
CA CYS A 95 -3.64 8.83 5.14
C CYS A 95 -3.65 10.32 5.49
N SER A 96 -3.29 11.16 4.52
CA SER A 96 -3.41 12.61 4.67
C SER A 96 -4.61 13.10 3.86
N CYS A 97 -5.37 14.00 4.45
CA CYS A 97 -6.29 14.85 3.70
C CYS A 97 -5.55 16.15 3.42
N SER A 98 -5.53 16.60 2.17
CA SER A 98 -4.92 17.89 1.82
C SER A 98 -5.63 19.02 2.56
N ASP A 99 -4.82 19.87 3.18
CA ASP A 99 -5.27 21.18 3.62
C ASP A 99 -5.50 22.03 2.37
N GLY A 100 -6.73 22.53 2.19
CA GLY A 100 -7.21 23.16 0.94
C GLY A 100 -6.43 24.40 0.46
N HIS A 101 -5.40 24.79 1.22
CA HIS A 101 -4.48 25.87 0.96
C HIS A 101 -3.34 25.53 -0.01
N LEU A 102 -2.94 24.25 -0.16
CA LEU A 102 -1.79 23.88 -1.01
C LEU A 102 -2.15 23.79 -2.50
N SER A 103 -3.34 23.29 -2.83
CA SER A 103 -3.91 23.31 -4.17
C SER A 103 -5.40 22.95 -4.14
N LYS A 104 -6.21 23.68 -4.92
CA LYS A 104 -7.64 23.36 -5.09
C LYS A 104 -7.87 22.11 -5.95
N ASP A 105 -6.88 21.73 -6.75
CA ASP A 105 -6.99 20.66 -7.75
C ASP A 105 -6.64 19.28 -7.17
N TYR A 106 -5.87 19.24 -6.08
CA TYR A 106 -5.42 18.01 -5.44
C TYR A 106 -6.09 17.82 -4.09
N ARG A 107 -7.23 17.13 -4.12
CA ARG A 107 -8.07 16.85 -2.92
C ARG A 107 -8.01 15.40 -2.46
N LEU A 108 -7.38 14.52 -3.23
CA LEU A 108 -7.25 13.10 -2.94
C LEU A 108 -5.78 12.67 -3.06
N PHE A 109 -5.29 11.93 -2.08
CA PHE A 109 -3.89 11.47 -1.99
C PHE A 109 -3.86 9.97 -1.81
N VAL A 110 -2.85 9.34 -2.41
CA VAL A 110 -2.47 7.96 -2.17
C VAL A 110 -1.23 7.97 -1.28
N THR A 111 -1.28 7.18 -0.21
CA THR A 111 -0.09 6.89 0.59
C THR A 111 0.78 5.90 -0.20
N TYR A 112 1.89 6.40 -0.72
CA TYR A 112 2.82 5.68 -1.59
C TYR A 112 4.04 5.23 -0.78
N PRO A 113 4.34 3.93 -0.68
CA PRO A 113 5.56 3.46 -0.01
C PRO A 113 6.75 3.57 -0.97
N LEU A 114 7.77 4.32 -0.58
CA LEU A 114 9.03 4.38 -1.33
C LEU A 114 9.69 3.01 -1.38
N ARG A 115 10.23 2.66 -2.54
CA ARG A 115 10.94 1.40 -2.78
C ARG A 115 12.43 1.62 -2.94
N PRO A 116 13.26 0.60 -2.65
CA PRO A 116 14.68 0.67 -2.97
C PRO A 116 14.89 1.00 -4.45
N SER A 117 15.74 1.99 -4.74
CA SER A 117 16.06 2.54 -6.09
C SER A 117 15.12 3.62 -6.63
N GLU A 118 14.04 3.97 -5.92
CA GLU A 118 13.23 5.13 -6.27
C GLU A 118 13.87 6.43 -5.78
N ASN A 119 13.48 7.53 -6.43
CA ASN A 119 13.79 8.89 -6.03
C ASN A 119 12.66 9.83 -6.45
N LEU A 120 12.79 11.12 -6.14
CA LEU A 120 11.75 12.11 -6.47
C LEU A 120 11.39 12.12 -7.96
N SER A 121 12.39 11.99 -8.83
CA SER A 121 12.18 12.01 -10.29
C SER A 121 11.44 10.78 -10.79
N SER A 122 11.79 9.58 -10.30
CA SER A 122 11.10 8.35 -10.70
C SER A 122 9.64 8.35 -10.23
N VAL A 123 9.38 8.79 -8.99
CA VAL A 123 8.01 8.90 -8.45
C VAL A 123 7.20 9.98 -9.18
N ALA A 124 7.81 11.11 -9.54
CA ALA A 124 7.18 12.15 -10.37
C ALA A 124 6.78 11.62 -11.75
N ALA A 125 7.69 10.89 -12.41
CA ALA A 125 7.44 10.29 -13.72
C ALA A 125 6.31 9.25 -13.68
N GLU A 126 6.30 8.36 -12.68
CA GLU A 126 5.26 7.34 -12.51
C GLU A 126 3.90 7.96 -12.18
N SER A 127 3.87 8.87 -11.20
CA SER A 127 2.63 9.52 -10.77
C SER A 127 2.10 10.52 -11.80
N GLY A 128 2.95 11.08 -12.66
CA GLY A 128 2.61 12.20 -13.54
C GLY A 128 2.42 13.53 -12.79
N VAL A 129 2.87 13.59 -11.53
CA VAL A 129 2.81 14.80 -10.70
C VAL A 129 4.17 15.51 -10.78
N PRO A 130 4.22 16.83 -10.99
CA PRO A 130 5.49 17.56 -11.01
C PRO A 130 6.30 17.33 -9.72
N ALA A 131 7.60 17.09 -9.86
CA ALA A 131 8.51 16.82 -8.74
C ALA A 131 8.48 17.92 -7.66
N GLU A 132 8.44 19.18 -8.07
CA GLU A 132 8.36 20.32 -7.13
C GLU A 132 7.09 20.25 -6.28
N LEU A 133 5.96 19.86 -6.88
CA LEU A 133 4.69 19.73 -6.18
C LEU A 133 4.70 18.52 -5.23
N LEU A 134 5.28 17.39 -5.63
CA LEU A 134 5.49 16.25 -4.74
C LEU A 134 6.33 16.62 -3.53
N GLN A 135 7.39 17.39 -3.71
CA GLN A 135 8.23 17.85 -2.59
C GLN A 135 7.45 18.76 -1.64
N ARG A 136 6.60 19.66 -2.16
CA ARG A 136 5.75 20.55 -1.34
C ARG A 136 4.72 19.79 -0.50
N PHE A 137 4.15 18.70 -1.04
CA PHE A 137 3.23 17.84 -0.28
C PHE A 137 3.93 16.96 0.76
N ASN A 138 5.25 16.78 0.63
CA ASN A 138 6.06 15.91 1.48
C ASN A 138 7.26 16.67 2.06
N PRO A 139 7.02 17.74 2.83
CA PRO A 139 8.09 18.58 3.36
C PRO A 139 9.00 17.75 4.28
N GLY A 140 10.30 17.76 3.99
CA GLY A 140 11.31 17.02 4.76
C GLY A 140 11.43 15.52 4.44
N SER A 141 10.59 14.98 3.55
CA SER A 141 10.72 13.59 3.11
C SER A 141 11.93 13.39 2.20
N ASP A 142 12.69 12.32 2.46
CA ASP A 142 13.74 11.82 1.58
C ASP A 142 13.17 10.76 0.63
N PHE A 143 12.93 11.14 -0.63
CA PHE A 143 12.43 10.21 -1.66
C PHE A 143 13.43 9.11 -2.03
N GLY A 144 14.71 9.25 -1.66
CA GLY A 144 15.76 8.26 -1.85
C GLY A 144 15.92 7.26 -0.70
N ALA A 145 15.13 7.39 0.38
CA ALA A 145 15.26 6.57 1.58
C ALA A 145 14.99 5.07 1.33
N GLY A 146 14.33 4.73 0.22
CA GLY A 146 13.97 3.35 -0.15
C GLY A 146 12.93 2.71 0.76
N THR A 147 12.31 3.50 1.64
CA THR A 147 11.28 3.08 2.59
C THR A 147 10.50 4.29 3.09
N GLY A 148 9.37 4.03 3.75
CA GLY A 148 8.53 5.05 4.36
C GLY A 148 7.50 5.62 3.39
N PRO A 149 6.38 6.15 3.92
CA PRO A 149 5.30 6.68 3.11
C PRO A 149 5.59 8.11 2.63
N VAL A 150 5.21 8.38 1.38
CA VAL A 150 5.01 9.73 0.83
C VAL A 150 3.57 9.86 0.33
N PHE A 151 3.06 11.07 0.28
CA PHE A 151 1.70 11.38 -0.17
C PHE A 151 1.75 11.86 -1.62
N VAL A 152 1.18 11.05 -2.51
CA VAL A 152 1.13 11.31 -3.95
C VAL A 152 -0.31 11.66 -4.32
N PRO A 153 -0.58 12.82 -4.93
CA PRO A 153 -1.92 13.14 -5.40
C PRO A 153 -2.46 12.04 -6.33
N ALA A 154 -3.68 11.58 -6.04
CA ALA A 154 -4.35 10.61 -6.90
C ALA A 154 -4.68 11.28 -8.25
N ARG A 155 -4.48 10.56 -9.35
CA ARG A 155 -4.96 11.03 -10.65
C ARG A 155 -6.48 11.03 -10.65
N GLY A 156 -7.06 12.23 -10.65
CA GLY A 156 -8.46 12.48 -10.92
C GLY A 156 -8.60 13.85 -11.53
N LYS A 157 -8.84 13.92 -12.85
CA LYS A 157 -9.57 15.08 -13.38
C LYS A 157 -10.95 14.99 -12.72
N LEU A 158 -11.30 15.96 -11.87
CA LEU A 158 -12.70 16.32 -11.70
C LEU A 158 -13.14 16.96 -13.02
N LEU A 159 -13.53 16.13 -13.99
CA LEU A 159 -14.32 16.50 -15.17
C LEU A 159 -15.27 15.36 -15.47
#